data_AF-A0A7K2MGG8-F1
#
_entry.id   AF-A0A7K2MGG8-F1
#
_cell.length_a   1.000
_cell.length_b   1.000
_cell.length_c   1.000
_cell.angle_alpha   90.00
_cell.angle_beta   90.00
_cell.angle_gamma   90.00
#
_symmetry.space_group_name_H-M   'P 1'
#
loop_
_entity.id
_entity.type
_entity.pdbx_description
1 polymer ?
#
loop_
_entity_poly.entity_id
_entity_poly.type
_entity_poly.pdbx_seq_one_letter_code
_entity_poly.pdbx_strand_id
1 'polypeptide(L)'
;MPRFSRSENKRRKSQAAREQAPASGLKPIEVRVTADGRATVGGLPVVAGAGESVQSAVLDYLHRLVLATGHAVAAAVHDERIGYLTPVRVEADGSSAFAGEPVPLPRDVVAAARAVAE
;
A
#
# COMPACT_ATOMS: atom_id res chain seq x y z
N MET A 1 -32.28 -8.29 -19.39
CA MET A 1 -30.88 -8.25 -19.87
C MET A 1 -30.11 -7.30 -18.94
N PRO A 2 -28.85 -7.53 -18.53
CA PRO A 2 -27.91 -8.64 -18.76
C PRO A 2 -27.64 -9.48 -17.49
N ARG A 3 -27.25 -10.75 -17.67
CA ARG A 3 -26.93 -11.72 -16.61
C ARG A 3 -25.41 -11.88 -16.59
N PHE A 4 -24.69 -11.04 -15.85
CA PHE A 4 -23.23 -11.14 -15.80
C PHE A 4 -22.79 -12.40 -15.03
N SER A 5 -22.41 -13.38 -15.84
CA SER A 5 -21.77 -14.65 -15.58
C SER A 5 -20.88 -14.71 -14.34
N ARG A 6 -21.20 -15.67 -13.47
CA ARG A 6 -20.40 -16.19 -12.33
C ARG A 6 -18.91 -16.44 -12.68
N SER A 7 -18.63 -16.61 -13.97
CA SER A 7 -17.31 -16.82 -14.58
C SER A 7 -16.37 -15.61 -14.51
N GLU A 8 -16.89 -14.38 -14.60
CA GLU A 8 -16.06 -13.17 -14.56
C GLU A 8 -15.59 -12.87 -13.13
N ASN A 9 -16.48 -13.10 -12.16
CA ASN A 9 -16.16 -12.94 -10.74
C ASN A 9 -15.11 -13.97 -10.28
N LYS A 10 -15.10 -15.18 -10.87
CA LYS A 10 -14.06 -16.18 -10.63
C LYS A 10 -12.73 -15.77 -11.25
N ARG A 11 -12.71 -15.18 -12.45
CA ARG A 11 -11.48 -14.68 -13.08
C ARG A 11 -10.86 -13.53 -12.30
N ARG A 12 -11.66 -12.58 -11.81
CA ARG A 12 -11.19 -11.50 -10.92
C ARG A 12 -10.64 -12.06 -9.60
N LYS A 13 -11.30 -13.04 -9.00
CA LYS A 13 -10.78 -13.75 -7.81
C LYS A 13 -9.50 -14.53 -8.07
N SER A 14 -9.35 -15.13 -9.26
CA SER A 14 -8.14 -15.88 -9.63
C SER A 14 -6.98 -14.98 -10.05
N GLN A 15 -7.25 -13.78 -10.57
CA GLN A 15 -6.25 -12.72 -10.74
C GLN A 15 -5.83 -12.18 -9.38
N ALA A 16 -6.77 -11.80 -8.52
CA ALA A 16 -6.48 -11.38 -7.15
C ALA A 16 -5.69 -12.44 -6.36
N ALA A 17 -5.97 -13.74 -6.51
CA ALA A 17 -5.22 -14.81 -5.86
C ALA A 17 -3.83 -15.07 -6.45
N ARG A 18 -3.59 -14.74 -7.74
CA ARG A 18 -2.25 -14.77 -8.36
C ARG A 18 -1.44 -13.49 -8.07
N GLU A 19 -2.13 -12.38 -7.79
CA GLU A 19 -1.57 -11.10 -7.36
C GLU A 19 -1.34 -11.02 -5.83
N GLN A 20 -1.99 -11.90 -5.07
CA GLN A 20 -1.76 -12.14 -3.63
C GLN A 20 -0.45 -12.89 -3.35
N ALA A 21 0.14 -13.55 -4.35
CA ALA A 21 1.53 -13.96 -4.24
C ALA A 21 2.40 -12.71 -4.44
N PRO A 22 3.38 -12.42 -3.56
CA PRO A 22 4.34 -11.36 -3.83
C PRO A 22 4.95 -11.68 -5.19
N ALA A 23 4.72 -10.81 -6.18
CA ALA A 23 5.02 -11.07 -7.58
C ALA A 23 6.51 -11.39 -7.86
N SER A 24 7.37 -11.25 -6.85
CA SER A 24 8.81 -11.56 -6.92
C SER A 24 9.35 -12.35 -5.72
N GLY A 25 8.52 -12.84 -4.79
CA GLY A 25 9.02 -13.42 -3.52
C GLY A 25 9.80 -12.41 -2.63
N LEU A 26 9.83 -11.14 -3.04
CA LEU A 26 10.46 -10.04 -2.33
C LEU A 26 9.53 -9.57 -1.20
N LYS A 27 10.14 -9.24 -0.06
CA LYS A 27 9.42 -8.72 1.10
C LYS A 27 8.69 -7.42 0.71
N PRO A 28 7.40 -7.25 1.03
CA PRO A 28 6.69 -5.99 0.81
C PRO A 28 7.42 -4.82 1.45
N ILE A 29 7.42 -3.68 0.79
CA ILE A 29 8.00 -2.45 1.34
C ILE A 29 7.08 -1.92 2.43
N GLU A 30 7.63 -1.76 3.62
CA GLU A 30 6.91 -1.20 4.76
C GLU A 30 6.70 0.30 4.56
N VAL A 31 5.45 0.74 4.50
CA VAL A 31 5.09 2.15 4.47
C VAL A 31 4.38 2.47 5.77
N ARG A 32 4.75 3.56 6.43
CA ARG A 32 4.11 4.00 7.68
C ARG A 32 3.66 5.44 7.54
N VAL A 33 2.38 5.67 7.79
CA VAL A 33 1.76 6.99 7.86
C VAL A 33 1.36 7.22 9.31
N THR A 34 2.03 8.17 9.94
CA THR A 34 1.80 8.53 11.33
C THR A 34 0.53 9.38 11.50
N ALA A 35 0.01 9.44 12.72
CA ALA A 35 -1.14 10.27 13.07
C ALA A 35 -0.96 11.75 12.67
N ASP A 36 0.27 12.28 12.78
CA ASP A 36 0.66 13.64 12.40
C ASP A 36 0.77 13.89 10.89
N GLY A 37 0.49 12.87 10.07
CA GLY A 37 0.55 12.97 8.61
C GLY A 37 1.96 12.90 8.03
N ARG A 38 2.95 12.43 8.81
CA ARG A 38 4.28 12.12 8.25
C ARG A 38 4.28 10.70 7.69
N ALA A 39 4.89 10.53 6.52
CA ALA A 39 5.06 9.22 5.90
C ALA A 39 6.53 8.78 5.87
N THR A 40 6.74 7.49 6.01
CA THR A 40 8.03 6.83 5.73
C THR A 40 7.80 5.64 4.81
N VAL A 41 8.75 5.38 3.91
CA VAL A 41 8.76 4.23 2.99
C VAL A 41 10.07 3.49 3.18
N GLY A 42 10.01 2.23 3.64
CA GLY A 42 11.20 1.44 3.99
C GLY A 42 12.06 2.08 5.07
N GLY A 43 11.47 2.95 5.91
CA GLY A 43 12.19 3.76 6.92
C GLY A 43 12.72 5.11 6.40
N LEU A 44 12.63 5.40 5.10
CA LEU A 44 13.02 6.70 4.54
C LEU A 44 11.86 7.69 4.62
N PRO A 45 12.07 8.92 5.13
CA PRO A 45 11.00 9.91 5.21
C PRO A 45 10.57 10.37 3.81
N VAL A 46 9.26 10.42 3.60
CA VAL A 46 8.64 10.98 2.40
C VAL A 46 7.91 12.25 2.79
N VAL A 47 8.32 13.36 2.18
CA VAL A 47 7.74 14.69 2.40
C VAL A 47 6.82 14.99 1.24
N ALA A 48 5.55 15.26 1.54
CA ALA A 48 4.59 15.74 0.55
C ALA A 48 4.86 17.21 0.21
N GLY A 49 4.72 17.57 -1.07
CA GLY A 49 4.78 18.93 -1.55
C GLY A 49 3.62 19.80 -1.05
N ALA A 50 3.70 21.11 -1.29
CA ALA A 50 2.65 22.04 -0.89
C ALA A 50 1.31 21.72 -1.60
N GLY A 51 0.27 21.38 -0.83
CA GLY A 51 -1.05 20.99 -1.37
C GLY A 51 -1.12 19.55 -1.88
N GLU A 52 -0.03 18.79 -1.80
CA GLU A 52 0.01 17.38 -2.15
C GLU A 52 -0.48 16.53 -0.97
N SER A 53 -1.25 15.48 -1.27
CA SER A 53 -1.62 14.51 -0.26
C SER A 53 -0.43 13.61 0.08
N VAL A 54 -0.32 13.20 1.35
CA VAL A 54 0.70 12.25 1.80
C VAL A 54 0.58 10.93 1.04
N GLN A 55 -0.65 10.52 0.70
CA GLN A 55 -0.88 9.33 -0.10
C GLN A 55 -0.28 9.46 -1.51
N SER A 56 -0.47 10.60 -2.17
CA SER A 56 0.13 10.88 -3.50
C SER A 56 1.65 10.81 -3.44
N ALA A 57 2.27 11.48 -2.46
CA ALA A 57 3.72 11.51 -2.32
C ALA A 57 4.33 10.11 -2.12
N VAL A 58 3.64 9.27 -1.34
CA VAL A 58 4.00 7.86 -1.13
C VAL A 58 3.87 7.05 -2.42
N LEU A 59 2.75 7.19 -3.14
CA LEU A 59 2.53 6.46 -4.40
C LEU A 59 3.53 6.87 -5.48
N ASP A 60 3.86 8.16 -5.58
CA ASP A 60 4.88 8.67 -6.51
C ASP A 60 6.28 8.16 -6.14
N TYR A 61 6.59 8.06 -4.84
CA TYR A 61 7.84 7.44 -4.39
C TYR A 61 7.91 5.96 -4.77
N LEU A 62 6.85 5.19 -4.52
CA LEU A 62 6.78 3.77 -4.89
C LEU A 62 6.86 3.58 -6.41
N HIS A 63 6.22 4.45 -7.20
CA HIS A 63 6.31 4.40 -8.64
C HIS A 63 7.74 4.67 -9.14
N ARG A 64 8.46 5.64 -8.54
CA ARG A 64 9.89 5.83 -8.84
C ARG A 64 10.74 4.60 -8.51
N LEU A 65 10.42 3.86 -7.44
CA LEU A 65 11.07 2.59 -7.14
C LEU A 65 10.77 1.52 -8.19
N VAL A 66 9.53 1.43 -8.68
CA VAL A 66 9.17 0.53 -9.78
C VAL A 66 9.98 0.85 -11.03
N LEU A 67 10.09 2.13 -11.40
CA LEU A 67 10.89 2.56 -12.55
C LEU A 67 12.39 2.25 -12.36
N ALA A 68 12.92 2.43 -11.16
CA ALA A 68 14.33 2.15 -10.85
C ALA A 68 14.66 0.65 -10.81
N THR A 69 13.73 -0.18 -10.32
CA THR A 69 13.92 -1.63 -10.18
C THR A 69 13.48 -2.41 -11.43
N GLY A 70 12.69 -1.79 -12.31
CA GLY A 70 12.16 -2.39 -13.53
C GLY A 70 11.03 -3.39 -13.33
N HIS A 71 10.49 -3.52 -12.10
CA HIS A 71 9.46 -4.51 -11.77
C HIS A 71 8.41 -3.93 -10.82
N ALA A 72 7.20 -4.50 -10.84
CA ALA A 72 6.13 -4.10 -9.93
C ALA A 72 6.54 -4.28 -8.46
N VAL A 73 6.12 -3.33 -7.62
CA VAL A 73 6.50 -3.26 -6.21
C VAL A 73 5.27 -3.49 -5.34
N ALA A 74 5.37 -4.40 -4.38
CA ALA A 74 4.37 -4.58 -3.33
C ALA A 74 4.78 -3.77 -2.08
N ALA A 75 3.81 -3.10 -1.46
CA ALA A 75 3.96 -2.28 -0.28
C ALA A 75 2.87 -2.59 0.76
N ALA A 76 3.21 -2.54 2.04
CA ALA A 76 2.27 -2.64 3.15
C ALA A 76 2.14 -1.27 3.83
N VAL A 77 1.01 -0.62 3.64
CA VAL A 77 0.75 0.74 4.15
C VAL A 77 0.09 0.67 5.51
N HIS A 78 0.86 0.93 6.55
CA HIS A 78 0.39 1.10 7.92
C HIS A 78 -0.05 2.55 8.10
N ASP A 79 -1.34 2.80 8.00
CA ASP A 79 -1.92 4.11 8.24
C ASP A 79 -2.51 4.17 9.63
N GLU A 80 -1.81 4.86 10.53
CA GLU A 80 -2.20 5.04 11.93
C GLU A 80 -3.38 6.00 12.09
N ARG A 81 -3.63 6.87 11.10
CA ARG A 81 -4.74 7.84 11.15
C ARG A 81 -6.07 7.13 11.01
N ILE A 82 -6.13 6.12 10.13
CA ILE A 82 -7.31 5.27 9.95
C ILE A 82 -7.23 3.99 10.77
N GLY A 83 -6.05 3.59 11.22
CA GLY A 83 -5.81 2.37 11.99
C GLY A 83 -5.84 1.09 11.17
N TYR A 84 -5.36 1.12 9.92
CA TYR A 84 -5.36 -0.03 9.01
C TYR A 84 -4.00 -0.26 8.35
N LEU A 85 -3.65 -1.53 8.15
CA LEU A 85 -2.62 -2.02 7.25
C LEU A 85 -3.27 -2.34 5.91
N THR A 86 -2.84 -1.63 4.87
CA THR A 86 -3.38 -1.81 3.53
C THR A 86 -2.29 -2.29 2.58
N PRO A 87 -2.36 -3.54 2.10
CA PRO A 87 -1.42 -4.04 1.09
C PRO A 87 -1.75 -3.42 -0.27
N VAL A 88 -0.78 -2.75 -0.87
CA VAL A 88 -0.87 -2.06 -2.17
C VAL A 88 0.22 -2.58 -3.08
N ARG A 89 -0.08 -2.71 -4.37
CA ARG A 89 0.89 -3.00 -5.42
C ARG A 89 0.89 -1.86 -6.43
N VAL A 90 2.08 -1.43 -6.83
CA VAL A 90 2.28 -0.37 -7.82
C VAL A 90 2.94 -0.98 -9.04
N GLU A 91 2.36 -0.71 -10.20
CA GLU A 91 2.81 -1.18 -11.50
C GLU A 91 3.66 -0.13 -12.23
N ALA A 92 4.35 -0.57 -13.29
CA ALA A 92 5.26 0.29 -14.06
C ALA A 92 4.55 1.35 -14.91
N ASP A 93 3.24 1.20 -15.12
CA ASP A 93 2.39 2.22 -15.75
C ASP A 93 1.91 3.29 -14.76
N GLY A 94 2.28 3.18 -13.49
CA GLY A 94 1.85 4.08 -12.41
C GLY A 94 0.50 3.74 -11.82
N SER A 95 -0.16 2.69 -12.31
CA SER A 95 -1.38 2.20 -11.68
C SER A 95 -1.06 1.56 -10.32
N SER A 96 -2.02 1.68 -9.40
CA SER A 96 -1.93 1.06 -8.09
C SER A 96 -3.20 0.26 -7.79
N ALA A 97 -3.02 -0.92 -7.20
CA ALA A 97 -4.10 -1.83 -6.86
C ALA A 97 -3.90 -2.40 -5.46
N PHE A 98 -5.00 -2.76 -4.79
CA PHE A 98 -4.90 -3.47 -3.51
C PHE A 98 -4.40 -4.90 -3.76
N ALA A 99 -3.32 -5.27 -3.07
CA ALA A 99 -2.71 -6.59 -3.18
C ALA A 99 -3.31 -7.62 -2.18
N GLY A 100 -4.30 -7.20 -1.39
CA GLY A 100 -4.96 -8.03 -0.38
C GLY A 100 -6.05 -7.25 0.35
N GLU A 101 -6.66 -7.90 1.35
CA GLU A 101 -7.66 -7.27 2.20
C GLU A 101 -7.00 -6.30 3.20
N PRO A 102 -7.53 -5.07 3.37
CA PRO A 102 -7.08 -4.19 4.44
C PRO A 102 -7.30 -4.83 5.81
N VAL A 103 -6.26 -4.86 6.63
CA VAL A 103 -6.28 -5.47 7.97
C VAL A 103 -6.28 -4.36 9.02
N PRO A 104 -7.19 -4.36 10.00
CA PRO A 104 -7.14 -3.39 11.09
C PRO A 104 -5.84 -3.55 11.90
N LEU A 105 -5.19 -2.43 12.19
CA LEU A 105 -4.01 -2.43 13.05
C LEU A 105 -4.43 -2.75 14.49
N PRO A 106 -3.69 -3.61 15.20
CA PRO A 106 -3.94 -3.83 16.62
C PRO A 106 -3.78 -2.51 17.37
N ARG A 107 -4.72 -2.23 18.28
CA ARG A 107 -4.81 -0.95 19.02
C ARG A 107 -3.53 -0.59 19.79
N ASP A 108 -2.74 -1.58 20.20
CA ASP A 108 -1.44 -1.40 20.86
C ASP A 108 -0.37 -0.76 19.95
N VAL A 109 -0.40 -0.97 18.63
CA VAL A 109 0.55 -0.34 17.70
C VAL A 109 0.23 1.14 17.53
N VAL A 110 -1.06 1.50 17.55
CA VAL A 110 -1.55 2.88 17.50
C VAL A 110 -1.22 3.62 18.81
N ALA A 111 -1.30 2.94 19.96
CA ALA A 111 -0.90 3.48 21.25
C ALA A 111 0.63 3.65 21.39
N ALA A 112 1.42 2.67 20.93
CA ALA A 112 2.88 2.74 20.94
C ALA A 112 3.43 3.82 20.01
N ALA A 113 2.80 4.05 18.85
CA ALA A 113 3.16 5.17 17.96
C ALA A 113 2.93 6.53 18.62
N ARG A 114 1.85 6.66 19.39
CA ARG A 114 1.52 7.87 20.14
C ARG A 114 2.51 8.14 21.29
N ALA A 115 3.03 7.09 21.92
CA ALA A 115 3.98 7.19 23.03
C ALA A 115 5.43 7.53 22.61
N VAL A 116 5.81 7.31 21.35
CA VAL A 116 7.15 7.70 20.84
C VAL A 116 7.17 9.17 20.37
N ALA A 117 6.01 9.83 20.34
CA ALA A 117 5.87 11.24 19.97
C ALA A 117 5.83 12.21 21.18
N GLU A 118 5.82 11.69 22.42
CA GLU A 118 6.08 12.46 23.66
C GLU A 118 7.55 12.34 24.09
#